data_AF-A0A2X4U586-F1
#
_entry.id   AF-A0A2X4U586-F1
#
_cell.length_a   1.000
_cell.length_b   1.000
_cell.length_c   1.000
_cell.angle_alpha   90.00
_cell.angle_beta   90.00
_cell.angle_gamma   90.00
#
_symmetry.space_group_name_H-M   'P 1'
#
loop_
_entity.id
_entity.type
_entity.pdbx_description
1 polymer ?
#
loop_
_entity_poly.entity_id
_entity_poly.type
_entity_poly.pdbx_seq_one_letter_code
_entity_poly.pdbx_strand_id
1 'polypeptide(L)'
;MEQDLPIAEIVEAYVRSSAQVFTDPDTPSGCFMVCASAALSSSSDEVAMMLRKKHHSQETSLKACFDRKVQQGELLAKTDTGLLAKYIICTIEGMSVQAREGASREELFRLLDALMLVWPRLSQVGNKV
;
A
#
# COMPACT_ATOMS: atom_id res chain seq x y z
N MET A 1 -19.64 8.51 -0.68
CA MET A 1 -19.93 7.71 0.51
C MET A 1 -18.70 7.01 1.11
N GLU A 2 -17.47 7.24 0.60
CA GLU A 2 -16.23 6.68 1.19
C GLU A 2 -15.68 7.42 2.42
N GLN A 3 -16.30 8.52 2.86
CA GLN A 3 -15.70 9.40 3.88
C GLN A 3 -15.95 8.99 5.35
N ASP A 4 -16.82 8.01 5.60
CA ASP A 4 -17.22 7.59 6.97
C ASP A 4 -16.70 6.20 7.37
N LEU A 5 -15.98 5.49 6.50
CA LEU A 5 -15.43 4.18 6.88
C LEU A 5 -14.28 4.36 7.88
N PRO A 6 -14.17 3.49 8.90
CA PRO A 6 -13.00 3.44 9.76
C PRO A 6 -11.72 3.25 8.96
N ILE A 7 -10.62 3.86 9.40
CA ILE A 7 -9.34 3.83 8.70
C ILE A 7 -8.78 2.41 8.57
N ALA A 8 -9.06 1.55 9.55
CA ALA A 8 -8.74 0.13 9.46
C ALA A 8 -9.42 -0.52 8.26
N GLU A 9 -10.72 -0.25 8.05
CA GLU A 9 -11.49 -0.80 6.92
C GLU A 9 -11.03 -0.22 5.58
N ILE A 10 -10.67 1.06 5.54
CA ILE A 10 -10.11 1.69 4.33
C ILE A 10 -8.79 1.01 3.94
N VAL A 11 -7.89 0.79 4.91
CA VAL A 11 -6.62 0.10 4.66
C VAL A 11 -6.85 -1.34 4.25
N GLU A 12 -7.73 -2.05 4.95
CA GLU A 12 -8.06 -3.44 4.61
C GLU A 12 -8.61 -3.55 3.19
N ALA A 13 -9.60 -2.73 2.84
CA ALA A 13 -10.20 -2.72 1.51
C ALA A 13 -9.17 -2.38 0.43
N TYR A 14 -8.30 -1.40 0.69
CA TYR A 14 -7.27 -0.98 -0.26
C TYR A 14 -6.25 -2.10 -0.55
N VAL A 15 -5.76 -2.76 0.49
CA VAL A 15 -4.79 -3.86 0.36
C VAL A 15 -5.46 -5.11 -0.23
N ARG A 16 -6.69 -5.43 0.20
CA ARG A 16 -7.49 -6.53 -0.34
C ARG A 16 -7.75 -6.37 -1.84
N SER A 17 -8.18 -5.19 -2.26
CA SER A 17 -8.42 -4.87 -3.67
C SER A 17 -7.14 -4.99 -4.50
N SER A 18 -6.01 -4.53 -3.97
CA SER A 18 -4.70 -4.68 -4.63
C SER A 18 -4.33 -6.16 -4.81
N ALA A 19 -4.49 -6.99 -3.78
CA ALA A 19 -4.25 -8.43 -3.85
C ALA A 19 -5.14 -9.14 -4.88
N GLN A 20 -6.41 -8.74 -4.98
CA GLN A 20 -7.33 -9.26 -5.99
C GLN A 20 -6.86 -8.92 -7.39
N VAL A 21 -6.49 -7.66 -7.64
CA VAL A 21 -5.96 -7.21 -8.94
C VAL A 21 -4.69 -7.98 -9.32
N PHE A 22 -3.77 -8.21 -8.38
CA PHE A 22 -2.52 -8.91 -8.69
C PHE A 22 -2.70 -10.40 -8.98
N THR A 23 -3.80 -11.00 -8.53
CA THR A 23 -4.12 -12.43 -8.67
C THR A 23 -5.35 -12.66 -9.54
N ASP A 24 -5.71 -11.68 -10.37
CA ASP A 24 -6.78 -11.80 -11.34
C ASP A 24 -6.30 -12.69 -12.50
N PRO A 25 -6.94 -13.84 -12.77
CA PRO A 25 -6.55 -14.74 -13.86
C PRO A 25 -6.70 -14.11 -15.25
N ASP A 26 -7.50 -13.06 -15.39
CA ASP A 26 -7.78 -12.38 -16.65
C ASP A 26 -6.77 -11.26 -16.96
N THR A 27 -5.87 -10.94 -16.03
CA THR A 27 -4.83 -9.91 -16.21
C THR A 27 -3.43 -10.44 -15.88
N PRO A 28 -2.36 -9.86 -16.46
CA PRO A 28 -1.00 -10.25 -16.08
C PRO A 28 -0.77 -10.05 -14.58
N SER A 29 -0.29 -11.07 -13.89
CA SER A 29 -0.11 -11.03 -12.43
C SER A 29 0.85 -9.94 -11.96
N GLY A 30 0.49 -9.27 -10.86
CA GLY A 30 1.23 -8.15 -10.27
C GLY A 30 0.99 -6.79 -10.95
N CYS A 31 1.38 -5.71 -10.28
CA CYS A 31 1.42 -4.38 -10.86
C CYS A 31 2.62 -4.27 -11.82
N PHE A 32 2.34 -4.05 -13.11
CA PHE A 32 3.35 -3.82 -14.14
C PHE A 32 4.41 -2.79 -13.71
N MET A 33 3.99 -1.73 -13.02
CA MET A 33 4.88 -0.63 -12.64
C MET A 33 5.85 -1.02 -11.51
N VAL A 34 5.42 -1.87 -10.57
CA VAL A 34 6.28 -2.41 -9.51
C VAL A 34 7.35 -3.32 -10.12
N CYS A 35 6.94 -4.21 -11.01
CA CYS A 35 7.89 -5.09 -11.70
C CYS A 35 8.84 -4.32 -12.64
N ALA A 36 8.34 -3.31 -13.34
CA ALA A 36 9.16 -2.44 -14.20
C ALA A 36 10.19 -1.64 -13.41
N SER A 37 9.88 -1.24 -12.17
CA SER A 37 10.83 -0.58 -11.27
C SER A 37 12.04 -1.47 -10.93
N ALA A 38 11.82 -2.76 -10.67
CA ALA A 38 12.92 -3.68 -10.42
C ALA A 38 13.74 -4.00 -11.69
N ALA A 39 13.10 -4.08 -12.86
CA ALA A 39 13.75 -4.56 -14.08
C ALA A 39 14.30 -3.46 -15.02
N LEU A 40 13.70 -2.27 -15.04
CA LEU A 40 13.92 -1.25 -16.08
C LEU A 40 14.40 0.09 -15.53
N SER A 41 14.47 0.27 -14.19
CA SER A 41 14.89 1.54 -13.59
C SER A 41 16.35 1.91 -13.90
N SER A 42 17.20 0.94 -14.25
CA SER A 42 18.57 1.17 -14.70
C SER A 42 18.71 1.34 -16.22
N SER A 43 17.63 1.16 -16.98
CA SER A 43 17.66 1.14 -18.45
C SER A 43 17.41 2.51 -19.08
N SER A 44 16.73 3.42 -18.37
CA SER A 44 16.48 4.79 -18.84
C SER A 44 16.10 5.72 -17.67
N ASP A 45 16.72 6.90 -17.64
CA ASP A 45 16.42 7.94 -16.64
C ASP A 45 14.96 8.43 -16.74
N GLU A 46 14.38 8.49 -17.93
CA GLU A 46 12.99 8.88 -18.13
C GLU A 46 12.01 7.84 -17.55
N VAL A 47 12.30 6.56 -17.77
CA VAL A 47 11.51 5.45 -17.22
C VAL A 47 11.62 5.44 -15.69
N ALA A 48 12.83 5.61 -15.15
CA ALA A 48 13.05 5.72 -13.71
C ALA A 48 12.29 6.91 -13.10
N MET A 49 12.27 8.07 -13.78
CA MET A 49 11.55 9.25 -13.31
C MET A 49 10.02 9.06 -13.35
N MET A 50 9.50 8.42 -14.41
CA MET A 50 8.07 8.09 -14.51
C MET A 50 7.62 7.15 -13.38
N LEU A 51 8.40 6.10 -13.12
CA LEU A 51 8.13 5.14 -12.06
C LEU A 51 8.16 5.80 -10.68
N ARG A 52 9.21 6.58 -10.38
CA ARG A 52 9.29 7.37 -9.13
C ARG A 52 8.08 8.27 -8.94
N LYS A 53 7.65 8.96 -9.99
CA LYS A 53 6.48 9.85 -9.94
C LYS A 53 5.20 9.09 -9.61
N LYS A 54 5.00 7.89 -10.14
CA LYS A 54 3.85 7.07 -9.77
C LYS A 54 3.91 6.62 -8.32
N HIS A 55 5.01 5.99 -7.89
CA HIS A 55 5.15 5.51 -6.52
C HIS A 55 4.88 6.65 -5.53
N HIS A 56 5.48 7.82 -5.78
CA HIS A 56 5.26 9.01 -4.97
C HIS A 56 3.80 9.49 -4.99
N SER A 57 3.12 9.40 -6.13
CA SER A 57 1.69 9.75 -6.22
C SER A 57 0.81 8.83 -5.37
N GLN A 58 1.08 7.52 -5.34
CA GLN A 58 0.31 6.57 -4.53
C GLN A 58 0.52 6.83 -3.04
N GLU A 59 1.79 7.01 -2.63
CA GLU A 59 2.13 7.40 -1.25
C GLU A 59 1.46 8.71 -0.84
N THR A 60 1.48 9.72 -1.72
CA THR A 60 0.89 11.04 -1.44
C THR A 60 -0.63 10.96 -1.26
N SER A 61 -1.33 10.20 -2.12
CA SER A 61 -2.78 10.01 -2.00
C SER A 61 -3.14 9.29 -0.70
N LEU A 62 -2.41 8.24 -0.35
CA LEU A 62 -2.67 7.49 0.89
C LEU A 62 -2.33 8.32 2.14
N LYS A 63 -1.23 9.08 2.10
CA LYS A 63 -0.88 10.04 3.15
C LYS A 63 -1.98 11.06 3.37
N ALA A 64 -2.53 11.64 2.30
CA ALA A 64 -3.62 12.62 2.40
C ALA A 64 -4.88 12.02 3.06
N CYS A 65 -5.17 10.74 2.80
CA CYS A 65 -6.23 10.00 3.49
C CYS A 65 -5.94 9.92 5.00
N PHE A 66 -4.73 9.53 5.40
CA PHE A 66 -4.33 9.47 6.81
C PHE A 66 -4.33 10.83 7.49
N ASP A 67 -3.85 11.89 6.84
CA ASP A 67 -3.90 13.25 7.36
C ASP A 67 -5.34 13.70 7.64
N ARG A 68 -6.28 13.36 6.76
CA ARG A 68 -7.72 13.62 6.98
C ARG A 68 -8.25 12.86 8.20
N LYS A 69 -7.81 11.62 8.41
CA LYS A 69 -8.20 10.78 9.54
C LYS A 69 -7.61 11.25 10.87
N VAL A 70 -6.42 11.86 10.83
CA VAL A 70 -5.86 12.61 11.98
C VAL A 70 -6.74 13.82 12.30
N GLN A 71 -7.16 14.60 11.28
CA GLN A 71 -8.04 15.76 11.49
C GLN A 71 -9.42 15.37 12.04
N GLN A 72 -9.92 14.18 11.69
CA GLN A 72 -11.16 13.61 12.21
C GLN A 72 -11.00 13.01 13.63
N GLY A 73 -9.79 12.96 14.18
CA GLY A 73 -9.50 12.40 15.50
C GLY A 73 -9.48 10.87 15.56
N GLU A 74 -9.54 10.20 14.41
CA GLU A 74 -9.50 8.73 14.33
C GLU A 74 -8.07 8.18 14.43
N LEU A 75 -7.11 8.92 13.85
CA LEU A 75 -5.68 8.70 14.09
C LEU A 75 -5.15 9.72 15.08
N LEU A 76 -4.12 9.33 15.84
CA LEU A 76 -3.48 10.24 16.79
C LEU A 76 -2.79 11.39 16.04
N ALA A 77 -2.83 12.60 16.61
CA ALA A 77 -2.17 13.78 16.05
C ALA A 77 -0.65 13.62 15.85
N LYS A 78 -0.03 12.68 16.58
CA LYS A 78 1.40 12.36 16.50
C LYS A 78 1.73 11.22 15.54
N THR A 79 0.73 10.61 14.90
CA THR A 79 0.96 9.54 13.92
C THR A 79 1.77 10.11 12.75
N ASP A 80 2.89 9.46 12.43
CA ASP A 80 3.66 9.74 11.23
C ASP A 80 2.92 9.17 10.01
N THR A 81 2.03 9.97 9.44
CA THR A 81 1.20 9.59 8.29
C THR A 81 2.03 9.31 7.05
N GLY A 82 3.21 9.93 6.91
CA GLY A 82 4.12 9.69 5.80
C GLY A 82 4.74 8.31 5.88
N LEU A 83 5.27 7.94 7.05
CA LEU A 83 5.81 6.60 7.29
C LEU A 83 4.73 5.52 7.18
N LEU A 84 3.54 5.79 7.71
CA LEU A 84 2.41 4.87 7.63
C LEU A 84 1.99 4.60 6.17
N ALA A 85 1.86 5.66 5.35
CA ALA A 85 1.55 5.53 3.93
C ALA A 85 2.61 4.72 3.20
N LYS A 86 3.88 5.04 3.43
CA LYS A 86 5.01 4.31 2.83
C LYS A 86 4.99 2.83 3.19
N TYR A 87 4.73 2.48 4.45
CA TYR A 87 4.68 1.08 4.89
C TYR A 87 3.59 0.29 4.15
N ILE A 88 2.39 0.85 4.03
CA ILE A 88 1.28 0.20 3.33
C ILE A 88 1.58 0.03 1.84
N ILE A 89 2.13 1.06 1.19
CA ILE A 89 2.54 0.96 -0.22
C ILE A 89 3.62 -0.10 -0.41
N CYS A 90 4.67 -0.13 0.43
CA CYS A 90 5.70 -1.17 0.35
C CYS A 90 5.13 -2.59 0.55
N THR A 91 4.13 -2.74 1.43
CA THR A 91 3.44 -4.03 1.62
C THR A 91 2.72 -4.47 0.34
N ILE A 92 1.97 -3.56 -0.28
CA ILE A 92 1.28 -3.81 -1.56
C ILE A 92 2.28 -4.15 -2.68
N GLU A 93 3.39 -3.43 -2.74
CA GLU A 93 4.46 -3.69 -3.71
C GLU A 93 5.07 -5.09 -3.52
N GLY A 94 5.32 -5.50 -2.27
CA GLY A 94 5.76 -6.85 -1.95
C GLY A 94 4.76 -7.92 -2.39
N MET A 95 3.46 -7.69 -2.15
CA MET A 95 2.39 -8.59 -2.60
C MET A 95 2.34 -8.71 -4.13
N SER A 96 2.58 -7.60 -4.83
CA SER A 96 2.68 -7.59 -6.30
C SER A 96 3.83 -8.48 -6.81
N VAL A 97 4.98 -8.46 -6.14
CA VAL A 97 6.12 -9.32 -6.50
C VAL A 97 5.79 -10.79 -6.23
N GLN A 98 5.25 -11.11 -5.06
CA GLN A 98 4.85 -12.48 -4.70
C GLN A 98 3.82 -13.05 -5.69
N ALA A 99 2.82 -12.25 -6.10
CA ALA A 99 1.85 -12.66 -7.10
C ALA A 99 2.50 -13.01 -8.45
N ARG A 100 3.49 -12.21 -8.88
CA ARG A 100 4.27 -12.48 -10.10
C ARG A 100 5.05 -13.79 -10.00
N GLU A 101 5.56 -14.10 -8.81
CA GLU A 101 6.31 -15.33 -8.51
C GLU A 101 5.40 -16.56 -8.30
N GLY A 102 4.08 -16.40 -8.41
CA GLY A 102 3.10 -17.49 -8.40
C GLY A 102 2.35 -17.67 -7.08
N ALA A 103 2.46 -16.71 -6.14
CA ALA A 103 1.66 -16.74 -4.93
C ALA A 103 0.16 -16.68 -5.25
N SER A 104 -0.62 -17.53 -4.59
CA SER A 104 -2.08 -17.58 -4.67
C SER A 104 -2.74 -16.38 -4.01
N ARG A 105 -4.01 -16.15 -4.36
CA ARG A 105 -4.83 -15.11 -3.72
C ARG A 105 -4.96 -15.34 -2.22
N GLU A 106 -5.10 -16.59 -1.81
CA GLU A 106 -5.20 -17.00 -0.41
C GLU A 106 -3.92 -16.67 0.36
N GLU A 107 -2.75 -16.89 -0.26
CA GLU A 107 -1.46 -16.51 0.33
C GLU A 107 -1.33 -15.01 0.53
N LEU A 108 -1.76 -14.20 -0.45
CA LEU A 108 -1.78 -12.75 -0.32
C LEU A 108 -2.78 -12.29 0.75
N PHE A 109 -3.95 -12.93 0.86
CA PHE A 109 -4.90 -12.61 1.93
C PHE A 109 -4.35 -12.93 3.33
N ARG A 110 -3.53 -13.98 3.48
CA ARG A 110 -2.82 -14.20 4.77
C ARG A 110 -1.85 -13.08 5.13
N LEU A 111 -1.22 -12.44 4.13
CA LEU A 111 -0.40 -11.25 4.37
C LEU A 111 -1.24 -10.05 4.82
N LEU A 112 -2.44 -9.88 4.24
CA LEU A 112 -3.40 -8.89 4.70
C LEU A 112 -3.86 -9.17 6.14
N ASP A 113 -4.18 -10.42 6.48
CA ASP A 113 -4.58 -10.79 7.84
C ASP A 113 -3.46 -10.45 8.84
N ALA A 114 -2.21 -10.75 8.48
CA ALA A 114 -1.04 -10.39 9.29
C ALA A 114 -0.89 -8.86 9.45
N LEU A 115 -1.10 -8.08 8.37
CA LEU A 115 -1.12 -6.62 8.41
C LEU A 115 -2.19 -6.09 9.37
N MET A 116 -3.40 -6.63 9.31
CA MET A 116 -4.51 -6.20 10.16
C MET A 116 -4.31 -6.57 11.63
N LEU A 117 -3.57 -7.65 11.93
CA LEU A 117 -3.15 -7.99 13.29
C LEU A 117 -2.18 -6.95 13.88
N VAL A 118 -1.24 -6.43 13.07
CA VAL A 118 -0.28 -5.42 13.53
C VAL A 118 -0.80 -3.98 13.42
N TRP A 119 -1.88 -3.77 12.67
CA TRP A 119 -2.48 -2.45 12.39
C TRP A 119 -2.66 -1.57 13.63
N PRO A 120 -3.20 -2.05 14.79
CA PRO A 120 -3.40 -1.19 15.96
C PRO A 120 -2.11 -0.56 16.51
N ARG A 121 -0.96 -1.22 16.30
CA ARG A 121 0.36 -0.68 16.68
C ARG A 121 0.92 0.20 15.57
N LEU A 122 0.77 -0.23 14.32
CA LEU A 122 1.27 0.49 13.16
C LEU A 122 0.59 1.86 13.00
N SER A 123 -0.71 1.97 13.26
CA SER A 123 -1.46 3.23 13.20
C SER A 123 -1.01 4.29 14.22
N GLN A 124 -0.16 3.91 15.17
CA GLN A 124 0.45 4.77 16.19
C GLN A 124 1.93 5.05 15.92
N VAL A 125 2.47 4.66 14.76
CA VAL A 125 3.88 4.90 14.40
C VAL A 125 4.20 6.39 14.42
N GLY A 126 5.39 6.77 14.89
CA GLY A 126 5.77 8.17 15.10
C GLY A 126 5.52 8.70 16.52
N ASN A 127 4.78 7.94 17.34
CA ASN A 127 4.64 8.20 18.77
C ASN A 127 5.93 7.78 19.49
N LYS A 128 6.97 8.63 19.46
CA LYS A 128 8.10 8.48 20.38
C LYS A 128 7.57 8.72 21.80
N VAL A 129 7.75 7.72 22.66
CA VAL A 129 7.65 7.85 24.13
C VAL A 129 8.61 8.94 24.59
#